data_AF-L7FHU2-F1
#
_entry.id   AF-L7FHU2-F1
#
_cell.length_a   1.000
_cell.length_b   1.000
_cell.length_c   1.000
_cell.angle_alpha   90.00
_cell.angle_beta   90.00
_cell.angle_gamma   90.00
#
_symmetry.space_group_name_H-M   'P 1'
#
loop_
_entity.id
_entity.type
_entity.pdbx_description
1 polymer ?
#
loop_
_entity_poly.entity_id
_entity_poly.type
_entity_poly.pdbx_seq_one_letter_code
_entity_poly.pdbx_strand_id
1 'polypeptide(L)'
;MWAATSPESGLFHPVERRSEVKDLSDRFNDLRSCGQGYVEVRSPDTEFPVLVLAFRGDHAIVHLMSDAERMSLLVGDGTVPSGAEIEVPIMDDLAAFTGDFVLDTDRAWGLVYDFAQPRTAGPLGEWCEL
;
A
#
# COMPACT_ATOMS: atom_id res chain seq x y z
N MET A 1 -0.07 13.53 0.92
CA MET A 1 0.36 13.46 -0.48
C MET A 1 0.23 12.02 -0.90
N TRP A 2 -0.10 11.77 -2.17
CA TRP A 2 -0.14 10.40 -2.68
C TRP A 2 0.23 10.32 -4.17
N ALA A 3 0.81 9.21 -4.57
CA ALA A 3 1.04 8.81 -5.96
C ALA A 3 0.44 7.41 -6.14
N ALA A 4 -0.01 7.07 -7.36
CA ALA A 4 -0.70 5.81 -7.58
C ALA A 4 -0.62 5.36 -9.04
N THR A 5 -0.89 4.09 -9.26
CA THR A 5 -1.21 3.54 -10.58
C THR A 5 -2.35 4.34 -11.24
N SER A 6 -2.26 4.55 -12.55
CA SER A 6 -3.38 5.05 -13.35
C SER A 6 -4.33 3.90 -13.64
N PRO A 7 -5.63 4.02 -13.28
CA PRO A 7 -6.65 3.04 -13.67
C PRO A 7 -6.75 2.86 -15.19
N GLU A 8 -6.42 3.90 -15.95
CA GLU A 8 -6.52 3.90 -17.41
C GLU A 8 -5.34 3.19 -18.09
N SER A 9 -4.10 3.45 -17.64
CA SER A 9 -2.90 2.88 -18.25
C SER A 9 -2.40 1.61 -17.55
N GLY A 10 -2.79 1.37 -16.30
CA GLY A 10 -2.27 0.29 -15.47
C GLY A 10 -0.80 0.48 -15.04
N LEU A 11 -0.20 1.65 -15.32
CA LEU A 11 1.18 1.97 -14.98
C LEU A 11 1.23 2.89 -13.76
N PHE A 12 2.32 2.85 -13.00
CA PHE A 12 2.56 3.76 -11.91
C PHE A 12 2.84 5.18 -12.41
N HIS A 13 2.11 6.16 -11.87
CA HIS A 13 2.36 7.58 -12.14
C HIS A 13 2.98 8.22 -10.90
N PRO A 14 4.29 8.51 -10.88
CA PRO A 14 4.99 9.04 -9.71
C PRO A 14 4.67 10.52 -9.42
N VAL A 15 3.67 11.08 -10.08
CA VAL A 15 3.24 12.47 -9.87
C VAL A 15 2.42 12.54 -8.60
N GLU A 16 3.02 13.07 -7.55
CA GLU A 16 2.34 13.24 -6.28
C GLU A 16 1.21 14.27 -6.35
N ARG A 17 0.10 13.92 -5.71
CA ARG A 17 -1.09 14.74 -5.59
C ARG A 17 -1.27 15.19 -4.15
N ARG A 18 -1.49 16.51 -4.00
CA ARG A 18 -1.94 17.12 -2.76
C ARG A 18 -3.45 17.27 -2.80
N SER A 19 -4.15 16.41 -2.11
CA SER A 19 -5.62 16.40 -2.10
C SER A 19 -6.17 15.94 -0.75
N GLU A 20 -7.49 15.91 -0.62
CA GLU A 20 -8.13 15.37 0.57
C GLU A 20 -8.11 13.83 0.57
N VAL A 21 -8.29 13.23 1.76
CA VAL A 21 -8.32 11.76 1.93
C VAL A 21 -9.47 11.14 1.12
N LYS A 22 -10.55 11.89 0.87
CA LYS A 22 -11.65 11.46 0.00
C LYS A 22 -11.16 11.16 -1.42
N ASP A 23 -10.33 12.03 -2.01
CA ASP A 23 -9.83 11.83 -3.37
C ASP A 23 -8.89 10.62 -3.46
N LEU A 24 -8.11 10.37 -2.40
CA LEU A 24 -7.29 9.15 -2.26
C LEU A 24 -8.20 7.90 -2.18
N SER A 25 -9.32 7.99 -1.47
CA SER A 25 -10.29 6.90 -1.36
C SER A 25 -11.01 6.62 -2.67
N ASP A 26 -11.43 7.67 -3.38
CA ASP A 26 -12.03 7.56 -4.71
C ASP A 26 -11.03 6.89 -5.67
N ARG A 27 -9.76 7.32 -5.65
CA ARG A 27 -8.68 6.68 -6.43
C ARG A 27 -8.48 5.21 -6.09
N PHE A 28 -8.48 4.84 -4.80
CA PHE A 28 -8.37 3.44 -4.41
C PHE A 28 -9.54 2.60 -4.92
N ASN A 29 -10.77 3.13 -4.86
CA ASN A 29 -11.95 2.43 -5.38
C ASN A 29 -11.89 2.23 -6.90
N ASP A 30 -11.36 3.20 -7.64
CA ASP A 30 -11.12 3.05 -9.08
C ASP A 30 -10.14 1.88 -9.35
N LEU A 31 -9.02 1.83 -8.63
CA LEU A 31 -8.03 0.75 -8.74
C LEU A 31 -8.62 -0.60 -8.32
N ARG A 32 -9.43 -0.63 -7.26
CA ARG A 32 -10.11 -1.84 -6.81
C ARG A 32 -11.06 -2.37 -7.88
N SER A 33 -11.74 -1.48 -8.61
CA SER A 33 -12.59 -1.85 -9.73
C SER A 33 -11.79 -2.45 -10.90
N CYS A 34 -10.51 -2.09 -11.03
CA CYS A 34 -9.54 -2.74 -11.93
C CYS A 34 -8.97 -4.06 -11.39
N GLY A 35 -9.25 -4.41 -10.13
CA GLY A 35 -8.81 -5.64 -9.46
C GLY A 35 -7.36 -5.64 -8.98
N GLN A 36 -6.61 -4.55 -9.14
CA GLN A 36 -5.23 -4.44 -8.67
C GLN A 36 -4.79 -2.96 -8.63
N GLY A 37 -3.72 -2.68 -7.91
CA GLY A 37 -3.11 -1.35 -7.93
C GLY A 37 -1.96 -1.19 -6.96
N TYR A 38 -1.26 -0.07 -7.13
CA TYR A 38 -0.15 0.36 -6.29
C TYR A 38 -0.38 1.82 -5.89
N VAL A 39 -0.21 2.13 -4.61
CA VAL A 39 -0.44 3.45 -4.03
C VAL A 39 0.65 3.76 -3.01
N GLU A 40 1.22 4.96 -3.08
CA GLU A 40 2.15 5.50 -2.10
C GLU A 40 1.52 6.69 -1.40
N VAL A 41 1.66 6.75 -0.07
CA VAL A 41 1.10 7.80 0.77
C VAL A 41 2.14 8.31 1.74
N ARG A 42 2.22 9.64 1.89
CA ARG A 42 3.04 10.31 2.91
C ARG A 42 2.42 11.61 3.37
N SER A 43 2.91 12.12 4.49
CA SER A 43 2.56 13.45 4.99
C SER A 43 3.00 14.54 4.00
N PRO A 44 2.24 15.65 3.84
CA PRO A 44 2.65 16.75 2.96
C PRO A 44 3.93 17.46 3.39
N ASP A 45 4.20 17.49 4.69
CA ASP A 45 5.28 18.30 5.28
C ASP A 45 6.59 17.52 5.48
N THR A 46 6.57 16.21 5.25
CA THR A 46 7.75 15.34 5.39
C THR A 46 7.86 14.37 4.23
N GLU A 47 9.09 14.03 3.84
CA GLU A 47 9.37 13.05 2.79
C GLU A 47 9.09 11.62 3.28
N PHE A 48 9.38 11.36 4.56
CA PHE A 48 9.16 10.08 5.23
C PHE A 48 8.32 10.25 6.50
N PRO A 49 7.69 9.16 7.00
CA PRO A 49 7.59 7.85 6.35
C PRO A 49 6.68 7.85 5.10
N VAL A 50 6.94 6.92 4.18
CA VAL A 50 6.06 6.60 3.05
C VAL A 50 5.44 5.23 3.30
N LEU A 51 4.12 5.17 3.31
CA LEU A 51 3.36 3.93 3.38
C LEU A 51 2.90 3.54 1.97
N VAL A 52 3.21 2.32 1.57
CA VAL A 52 2.89 1.78 0.25
C VAL A 52 1.88 0.66 0.38
N LEU A 53 0.87 0.66 -0.47
CA LEU A 53 -0.08 -0.43 -0.64
C LEU A 53 -0.01 -0.95 -2.07
N ALA A 54 0.30 -2.23 -2.20
CA ALA A 54 0.22 -2.99 -3.43
C ALA A 54 -0.83 -4.08 -3.26
N PHE A 55 -1.74 -4.26 -4.22
CA PHE A 55 -2.77 -5.29 -4.11
C PHE A 55 -3.16 -5.89 -5.45
N ARG A 56 -3.66 -7.12 -5.40
CA ARG A 56 -4.32 -7.83 -6.51
C ARG A 56 -5.42 -8.73 -5.94
N GLY A 57 -6.65 -8.52 -6.42
CA GLY A 57 -7.84 -9.16 -5.87
C GLY A 57 -8.01 -8.81 -4.40
N ASP A 58 -8.10 -9.84 -3.57
CA ASP A 58 -8.27 -9.70 -2.12
C ASP A 58 -6.94 -9.69 -1.36
N HIS A 59 -5.79 -9.85 -2.05
CA HIS A 59 -4.47 -9.90 -1.41
C HIS A 59 -3.71 -8.58 -1.56
N ALA A 60 -3.12 -8.12 -0.47
CA ALA A 60 -2.35 -6.90 -0.41
C ALA A 60 -1.04 -7.08 0.36
N ILE A 61 -0.06 -6.25 0.00
CA ILE A 61 1.22 -6.08 0.68
C ILE A 61 1.33 -4.62 1.09
N VAL A 62 1.78 -4.38 2.33
CA VAL A 62 2.04 -3.05 2.83
C VAL A 62 3.54 -2.89 3.11
N HIS A 63 4.16 -1.91 2.46
CA HIS A 63 5.54 -1.51 2.76
C HIS A 63 5.55 -0.22 3.56
N LEU A 64 6.53 -0.09 4.45
CA LEU A 64 6.87 1.15 5.13
C LEU A 64 8.30 1.51 4.78
N MET A 65 8.48 2.64 4.08
CA MET A 65 9.78 3.29 3.95
C MET A 65 9.94 4.28 5.10
N SER A 66 10.83 3.97 6.04
CA SER A 66 11.09 4.83 7.21
C SER A 66 12.03 5.98 6.88
N ASP A 67 12.92 5.75 5.91
CA ASP A 67 13.80 6.73 5.27
C ASP A 67 14.23 6.20 3.90
N ALA A 68 15.20 6.85 3.27
CA ALA A 68 15.67 6.52 1.92
C ALA A 68 16.37 5.15 1.82
N GLU A 69 16.81 4.56 2.94
CA GLU A 69 17.59 3.32 2.97
C GLU A 69 16.84 2.17 3.67
N ARG A 70 15.87 2.48 4.54
CA ARG A 70 15.16 1.48 5.34
C ARG A 70 13.73 1.26 4.88
N MET A 71 13.46 0.01 4.50
CA MET A 71 12.15 -0.48 4.14
C MET A 71 11.75 -1.68 4.99
N SER A 72 10.47 -1.76 5.34
CA SER A 72 9.90 -2.87 6.09
C SER A 72 8.60 -3.36 5.47
N LEU A 73 8.33 -4.65 5.63
CA LEU A 73 7.05 -5.26 5.30
C LEU A 73 6.20 -5.45 6.56
N LEU A 74 4.91 -5.20 6.43
CA LEU A 74 3.95 -5.51 7.47
C LEU A 74 3.73 -7.03 7.54
N VAL A 75 3.79 -7.60 8.74
CA VAL A 75 3.47 -9.02 8.96
C VAL A 75 2.02 -9.30 8.56
N GLY A 76 1.83 -10.37 7.80
CA GLY A 76 0.56 -10.81 7.25
C GLY A 76 -0.48 -11.15 8.32
N ASP A 77 -1.74 -11.20 7.91
CA ASP A 77 -2.87 -11.43 8.81
C ASP A 77 -3.30 -12.90 8.92
N GLY A 78 -2.58 -13.80 8.26
CA GLY A 78 -2.86 -15.23 8.24
C GLY A 78 -4.01 -15.64 7.32
N THR A 79 -4.51 -14.73 6.46
CA THR A 79 -5.49 -15.08 5.40
C THR A 79 -4.89 -16.02 4.35
N VAL A 80 -3.59 -15.90 4.11
CA VAL A 80 -2.82 -16.79 3.22
C VAL A 80 -1.87 -17.67 4.06
N PRO A 81 -1.79 -18.99 3.79
CA PRO A 81 -0.85 -19.86 4.49
C PRO A 81 0.60 -19.38 4.36
N SER A 82 1.36 -19.49 5.45
CA SER A 82 2.81 -19.24 5.45
C SER A 82 3.50 -20.06 4.36
N GLY A 83 4.40 -19.43 3.61
CA GLY A 83 5.12 -20.02 2.47
C GLY A 83 4.33 -20.16 1.15
N ALA A 84 3.02 -19.90 1.13
CA ALA A 84 2.30 -19.77 -0.14
C ALA A 84 2.63 -18.42 -0.80
N GLU A 85 2.95 -18.42 -2.09
CA GLU A 85 3.33 -17.22 -2.82
C GLU A 85 2.13 -16.58 -3.53
N ILE A 86 2.04 -15.26 -3.44
CA ILE A 86 1.11 -14.44 -4.21
C ILE A 86 1.87 -13.34 -4.92
N GLU A 87 1.43 -12.98 -6.12
CA GLU A 87 2.01 -11.89 -6.90
C GLU A 87 1.13 -10.64 -6.84
N VAL A 88 1.73 -9.49 -6.52
CA VAL A 88 1.09 -8.18 -6.58
C VAL A 88 1.91 -7.22 -7.44
N PRO A 89 1.27 -6.18 -8.03
CA PRO A 89 1.99 -5.15 -8.76
C PRO A 89 2.78 -4.26 -7.81
N ILE A 90 4.09 -4.23 -7.96
CA ILE A 90 4.99 -3.24 -7.34
C ILE A 90 5.41 -2.29 -8.45
N MET A 91 4.85 -1.08 -8.42
CA MET A 91 4.93 -0.13 -9.54
C MET A 91 4.45 -0.76 -10.86
N ASP A 92 5.37 -1.01 -11.80
CA ASP A 92 5.09 -1.56 -13.13
C ASP A 92 5.47 -3.05 -13.26
N ASP A 93 6.06 -3.64 -12.21
CA ASP A 93 6.51 -5.04 -12.18
C ASP A 93 5.64 -5.90 -11.25
N LEU A 94 5.66 -7.22 -11.44
CA LEU A 94 5.06 -8.17 -10.50
C LEU A 94 6.13 -8.69 -9.55
N ALA A 95 5.83 -8.66 -8.25
CA ALA A 95 6.68 -9.24 -7.22
C ALA A 95 5.91 -10.30 -6.41
N ALA A 96 6.58 -11.41 -6.12
CA ALA A 96 6.05 -12.50 -5.34
C ALA A 96 6.35 -12.29 -3.85
N PHE A 97 5.34 -12.50 -3.00
CA PHE A 97 5.45 -12.45 -1.55
C PHE A 97 4.85 -13.70 -0.94
N THR A 98 5.44 -14.18 0.15
CA THR A 98 4.87 -15.29 0.91
C THR A 98 3.73 -14.81 1.80
N GLY A 99 2.82 -15.73 2.16
CA GLY A 99 1.71 -15.49 3.10
C GLY A 99 2.11 -14.87 4.45
N ASP A 100 3.40 -14.89 4.78
CA ASP A 100 3.96 -14.23 5.98
C ASP A 100 3.81 -12.70 5.94
N PHE A 101 3.56 -12.10 4.77
CA PHE A 101 3.41 -10.66 4.57
C PHE A 101 2.10 -10.26 3.87
N VAL A 102 1.23 -11.24 3.58
CA VAL A 102 -0.02 -11.00 2.85
C VAL A 102 -1.12 -10.59 3.81
N LEU A 103 -1.83 -9.54 3.44
CA LEU A 103 -3.02 -9.05 4.13
C LEU A 103 -4.24 -9.16 3.23
N ASP A 104 -5.41 -9.21 3.85
CA ASP A 104 -6.66 -8.84 3.19
C ASP A 104 -6.61 -7.38 2.72
N THR A 105 -7.12 -7.13 1.51
CA THR A 105 -7.06 -5.82 0.85
C THR A 105 -7.87 -4.75 1.59
N ASP A 106 -9.02 -5.09 2.16
CA ASP A 106 -9.81 -4.13 2.96
C ASP A 106 -9.09 -3.73 4.23
N ARG A 107 -8.47 -4.71 4.90
CA ARG A 107 -7.64 -4.47 6.08
C ARG A 107 -6.43 -3.60 5.75
N ALA A 108 -5.69 -3.92 4.70
CA ALA A 108 -4.52 -3.17 4.27
C ALA A 108 -4.88 -1.72 3.89
N TRP A 109 -6.00 -1.54 3.20
CA TRP A 109 -6.53 -0.21 2.89
C TRP A 109 -6.90 0.59 4.14
N GLY A 110 -7.51 -0.03 5.14
CA GLY A 110 -7.81 0.62 6.43
C GLY A 110 -6.57 1.25 7.07
N LEU A 111 -5.42 0.56 7.02
CA LEU A 111 -4.15 1.08 7.54
C LEU A 111 -3.65 2.30 6.76
N VAL A 112 -3.72 2.26 5.43
CA VAL A 112 -3.34 3.39 4.58
C VAL A 112 -4.25 4.58 4.80
N TYR A 113 -5.55 4.33 4.92
CA TYR A 113 -6.54 5.36 5.17
C TYR A 113 -6.28 6.05 6.50
N ASP A 114 -6.05 5.29 7.58
CA ASP A 114 -5.72 5.82 8.90
C ASP A 114 -4.41 6.61 8.89
N PHE A 115 -3.37 6.09 8.21
CA PHE A 115 -2.09 6.78 8.06
C PHE A 115 -2.22 8.12 7.32
N ALA A 116 -3.12 8.19 6.32
CA ALA A 116 -3.40 9.43 5.60
C ALA A 116 -4.15 10.48 6.46
N GLN A 117 -4.71 10.09 7.62
CA GLN A 117 -5.43 11.00 8.49
C GLN A 117 -4.50 11.75 9.47
N PRO A 118 -4.64 13.09 9.60
CA PRO A 118 -3.79 13.91 10.48
C PRO A 118 -3.84 13.59 11.99
N ARG A 119 -4.73 12.72 12.45
CA ARG A 119 -5.01 12.52 13.90
C ARG A 119 -5.07 11.07 14.36
N THR A 120 -4.75 10.11 13.49
CA THR A 120 -4.93 8.68 13.80
C THR A 120 -3.60 7.95 13.64
N ALA A 121 -2.72 8.09 14.65
CA ALA A 121 -1.57 7.20 14.78
C ALA A 121 -2.01 5.96 15.58
N GLY A 122 -2.73 5.05 14.93
CA GLY A 122 -2.95 3.71 15.46
C GLY A 122 -1.67 2.87 15.37
N PRO A 123 -1.56 1.77 16.14
CA PRO A 123 -0.48 0.82 15.93
C PRO A 123 -0.61 0.20 14.54
N LEU A 124 0.40 0.40 13.69
CA LEU A 124 0.39 -0.11 12.31
C LEU A 124 0.72 -1.61 12.19
N GLY A 125 0.73 -2.35 13.30
CA GLY A 125 1.08 -3.78 13.36
C GLY A 125 2.57 -4.06 13.60
N GLU A 126 2.97 -5.31 13.36
CA GLU A 126 4.35 -5.79 13.49
C GLU A 126 5.07 -5.71 12.15
N TRP A 127 6.30 -5.19 12.14
CA TRP A 127 7.06 -4.90 10.93
C TRP A 127 8.34 -5.74 10.87
N CYS A 128 8.66 -6.23 9.67
CA CYS A 128 9.92 -6.92 9.37
C CYS A 128 10.76 -6.05 8.42
N GLU A 129 11.94 -5.62 8.86
CA GLU A 129 12.90 -4.88 8.02
C GLU A 129 13.55 -5.82 6.99
N LEU A 130 13.74 -5.32 5.76
CA LEU A 130 14.30 -6.06 4.62
C LEU A 130 15.82 -6.03 4.56
#